data_AF-A0A2Z6QUP0-F1
#
_entry.id   AF-A0A2Z6QUP0-F1
#
_cell.length_a   1.000
_cell.length_b   1.000
_cell.length_c   1.000
_cell.angle_alpha   90.00
_cell.angle_beta   90.00
_cell.angle_gamma   90.00
#
_symmetry.space_group_name_H-M   'P 1'
#
loop_
_entity.id
_entity.type
_entity.pdbx_description
1 polymer ?
#
loop_
_entity_poly.entity_id
_entity_poly.type
_entity_poly.pdbx_seq_one_letter_code
_entity_poly.pdbx_strand_id
1 'polypeptide(L)'
;MRVTSPGEGPWKKNSGQVVSWDCVECSSDEDVIVRIIQIIPYFHDYREVFEDYGKNANTGHLDFTIGEDWDENSQYFAEVSLKDNPHVSADGVIFGIEN
;
A
#
# COMPACT_ATOMS: atom_id res chain seq x y z
N MET A 1 -3.64 12.53 4.95
CA MET A 1 -3.52 11.09 5.23
C MET A 1 -2.04 10.74 5.35
N ARG A 2 -1.70 9.68 6.09
CA ARG A 2 -0.35 9.13 6.22
C ARG A 2 -0.41 7.61 6.15
N VAL A 3 0.55 7.00 5.48
CA VAL A 3 0.74 5.54 5.44
C VAL A 3 1.96 5.21 6.29
N THR A 4 1.77 4.39 7.33
CA THR A 4 2.78 4.13 8.37
C THR A 4 3.40 2.74 8.28
N SER A 5 2.82 1.86 7.47
CA SER A 5 3.36 0.54 7.11
C SER A 5 2.90 0.16 5.70
N PRO A 6 3.61 -0.72 4.96
CA PRO A 6 4.78 -1.51 5.37
C PRO A 6 6.03 -0.66 5.64
N GLY A 7 7.02 -1.21 6.32
CA GLY A 7 8.36 -0.61 6.41
C GLY A 7 9.19 -0.87 5.14
N GLU A 8 10.44 -0.38 5.12
CA GLU A 8 11.34 -0.40 3.95
C GLU A 8 11.70 -1.80 3.40
N GLY A 9 11.39 -2.88 4.12
CA GLY A 9 11.72 -4.25 3.69
C GLY A 9 13.23 -4.51 3.58
N PRO A 10 13.67 -5.52 2.79
CA PRO A 10 12.85 -6.32 1.89
C PRO A 10 11.90 -7.26 2.65
N TRP A 11 10.77 -7.58 2.03
CA TRP A 11 9.79 -8.50 2.59
C TRP A 11 9.82 -9.83 1.86
N LYS A 12 9.67 -10.92 2.61
CA LYS A 12 9.71 -12.26 2.06
C LYS A 12 8.47 -12.56 1.21
N LYS A 13 8.62 -13.23 0.08
CA LYS A 13 7.50 -13.79 -0.68
C LYS A 13 6.62 -14.69 0.18
N ASN A 14 5.32 -14.67 -0.09
CA ASN A 14 4.30 -15.39 0.69
C ASN A 14 4.25 -15.00 2.18
N SER A 15 4.91 -13.90 2.59
CA SER A 15 4.77 -13.37 3.94
C SER A 15 3.56 -12.47 4.05
N GLY A 16 2.88 -12.55 5.17
CA GLY A 16 1.83 -11.60 5.55
C GLY A 16 2.48 -10.27 5.94
N GLN A 17 1.95 -9.19 5.38
CA GLN A 17 2.32 -7.82 5.64
C GLN A 17 1.07 -7.01 5.94
N VAL A 18 1.26 -5.80 6.43
CA VAL A 18 0.15 -4.90 6.77
C VAL A 18 0.39 -3.53 6.16
N VAL A 19 -0.68 -2.96 5.59
CA VAL A 19 -0.74 -1.52 5.29
C VAL A 19 -1.51 -0.86 6.43
N SER A 20 -0.95 0.18 7.02
CA SER A 20 -1.60 0.94 8.10
C SER A 20 -1.63 2.41 7.75
N TRP A 21 -2.70 3.09 8.14
CA TRP A 21 -2.89 4.50 7.86
C TRP A 21 -3.46 5.26 9.06
N ASP A 22 -3.24 6.57 9.01
CA ASP A 22 -3.93 7.53 9.85
C ASP A 22 -4.23 8.81 9.06
N CYS A 23 -5.38 9.42 9.35
CA CYS A 23 -5.78 10.69 8.76
C CYS A 23 -6.66 11.46 9.76
N VAL A 24 -6.02 12.36 10.53
CA VAL A 24 -6.69 13.17 11.56
C VAL A 24 -7.84 14.01 10.98
N GLU A 25 -7.73 14.44 9.73
CA GLU A 25 -8.73 15.28 9.06
C GLU A 25 -9.83 14.47 8.35
N CYS A 26 -9.68 13.16 8.21
CA CYS A 26 -10.64 12.28 7.55
C CYS A 26 -11.70 11.77 8.54
N SER A 27 -12.90 11.48 8.04
CA SER A 27 -13.98 10.88 8.82
C SER A 27 -13.73 9.39 9.06
N SER A 28 -14.13 8.88 10.22
CA SER A 28 -14.12 7.45 10.50
C SER A 28 -15.22 6.67 9.77
N ASP A 29 -16.21 7.37 9.22
CA ASP A 29 -17.30 6.77 8.45
C ASP A 29 -16.95 6.62 6.96
N GLU A 30 -15.82 7.20 6.53
CA GLU A 30 -15.31 7.04 5.17
C GLU A 30 -14.49 5.75 5.04
N ASP A 31 -14.59 5.15 3.85
CA ASP A 31 -13.79 4.00 3.45
C ASP A 31 -12.52 4.46 2.71
N VAL A 32 -11.50 3.61 2.70
CA VAL A 32 -10.27 3.80 1.91
C VAL A 32 -10.10 2.72 0.86
N ILE A 33 -9.36 3.04 -0.19
CA ILE A 33 -8.77 2.09 -1.13
C ILE A 33 -7.30 1.95 -0.77
N VAL A 34 -6.84 0.72 -0.62
CA VAL A 34 -5.45 0.37 -0.35
C VAL A 34 -4.90 -0.33 -1.59
N ARG A 35 -3.79 0.17 -2.12
CA ARG A 35 -3.10 -0.42 -3.28
C ARG A 35 -1.65 -0.69 -2.95
N ILE A 36 -1.10 -1.73 -3.57
CA ILE A 36 0.35 -1.91 -3.64
C ILE A 36 0.79 -1.72 -5.09
N ILE A 37 1.70 -0.78 -5.28
CA ILE A 37 2.18 -0.35 -6.59
C ILE A 37 3.62 -0.82 -6.78
N GLN A 38 3.84 -1.60 -7.82
CA GLN A 38 5.16 -1.96 -8.34
C GLN A 38 5.71 -0.82 -9.19
N ILE A 39 6.93 -0.39 -8.89
CA ILE A 39 7.71 0.53 -9.71
C ILE A 39 8.43 -0.29 -10.77
N ILE A 40 8.21 0.01 -12.04
CA ILE A 40 8.83 -0.66 -13.19
C ILE A 40 9.91 0.27 -13.76
N PRO A 41 11.18 0.16 -13.32
CA PRO A 41 12.18 1.21 -13.58
C PRO A 41 12.52 1.35 -15.06
N TYR A 42 12.60 0.23 -15.79
CA TYR A 42 12.97 0.21 -17.21
C TYR A 42 11.95 0.92 -18.10
N PHE A 43 10.68 0.93 -17.70
CA PHE A 43 9.59 1.51 -18.48
C PHE A 43 9.10 2.85 -17.93
N HIS A 44 9.68 3.32 -16.82
CA HIS A 44 9.19 4.48 -16.06
C HIS A 44 7.68 4.40 -15.80
N ASP A 45 7.23 3.19 -15.46
CA ASP A 45 5.81 2.86 -15.34
C ASP A 45 5.50 2.29 -13.95
N TYR A 46 4.22 2.26 -13.62
CA TYR A 46 3.71 1.75 -12.35
C TYR A 46 2.66 0.67 -12.62
N ARG A 47 2.73 -0.42 -11.86
CA ARG A 47 1.74 -1.50 -11.95
C ARG A 47 1.14 -1.77 -10.59
N GLU A 48 -0.18 -1.71 -10.51
CA GLU A 48 -0.91 -2.22 -9.35
C GLU A 48 -0.80 -3.75 -9.29
N VAL A 49 -0.34 -4.26 -8.15
CA VAL A 49 -0.19 -5.70 -7.89
C VAL A 49 -1.12 -6.19 -6.78
N PHE A 50 -1.80 -5.26 -6.10
CA PHE A 50 -2.79 -5.52 -5.07
C PHE A 50 -3.73 -4.32 -4.95
N GLU A 51 -5.04 -4.56 -4.81
CA GLU A 51 -6.05 -3.57 -4.42
C GLU A 51 -7.04 -4.23 -3.46
N ASP A 52 -7.36 -3.55 -2.36
CA ASP A 52 -8.47 -3.91 -1.47
C ASP A 52 -9.01 -2.67 -0.72
N TYR A 53 -10.10 -2.85 0.03
CA TYR A 53 -10.83 -1.76 0.67
C TYR A 53 -10.71 -1.82 2.20
N GLY A 54 -10.31 -0.70 2.80
CA GLY A 54 -10.27 -0.52 4.25
C GLY A 54 -11.51 0.25 4.75
N LYS A 55 -11.99 -0.11 5.94
CA LYS A 55 -12.97 0.70 6.68
C LYS A 55 -12.24 1.71 7.55
N ASN A 56 -12.89 2.84 7.86
CA ASN A 56 -12.39 3.88 8.74
C ASN A 56 -11.13 4.58 8.20
N ALA A 57 -11.34 5.68 7.48
CA ALA A 57 -10.26 6.51 6.97
C ALA A 57 -9.47 7.26 8.06
N ASN A 58 -10.04 7.46 9.25
CA ASN A 58 -9.36 8.17 10.34
C ASN A 58 -8.14 7.39 10.86
N THR A 59 -8.28 6.08 11.05
CA THR A 59 -7.18 5.17 11.34
C THR A 59 -7.58 3.73 11.03
N GLY A 60 -6.68 2.96 10.44
CA GLY A 60 -6.95 1.57 10.13
C GLY A 60 -5.72 0.81 9.64
N HIS A 61 -5.95 -0.46 9.39
CA HIS A 61 -4.97 -1.35 8.79
C HIS A 61 -5.66 -2.36 7.87
N LEU A 62 -4.90 -2.90 6.93
CA LEU A 62 -5.32 -3.93 6.00
C LEU A 62 -4.18 -4.92 5.82
N ASP A 63 -4.45 -6.18 6.14
CA ASP A 63 -3.50 -7.27 5.95
C ASP A 63 -3.46 -7.68 4.47
N PHE A 64 -2.27 -7.94 3.95
CA PHE A 64 -2.07 -8.48 2.62
C PHE A 64 -0.93 -9.50 2.62
N THR A 65 -0.84 -10.30 1.57
CA THR A 65 0.26 -11.25 1.38
C THR A 65 1.12 -10.81 0.22
N ILE A 66 2.43 -10.81 0.39
CA ILE A 66 3.37 -10.60 -0.71
C ILE A 66 3.20 -11.74 -1.71
N GLY A 67 2.76 -11.43 -2.92
CA GLY A 67 2.49 -12.43 -3.95
C GLY A 67 3.75 -13.20 -4.36
N GLU A 68 3.58 -14.48 -4.68
CA GLU A 68 4.66 -15.35 -5.16
C GLU A 68 5.27 -14.86 -6.49
N ASP A 69 4.45 -14.19 -7.30
CA ASP A 69 4.78 -13.66 -8.62
C ASP A 69 5.37 -12.24 -8.60
N TRP A 70 5.52 -11.63 -7.41
CA TRP A 70 6.12 -10.30 -7.30
C TRP A 70 7.63 -10.37 -7.62
N ASP A 71 8.13 -9.36 -8.31
CA ASP A 71 9.50 -9.28 -8.81
C ASP A 71 10.47 -8.78 -7.74
N GLU A 72 11.44 -9.63 -7.38
CA GLU A 72 12.49 -9.34 -6.40
C GLU A 72 13.44 -8.20 -6.83
N ASN A 73 13.48 -7.89 -8.12
CA ASN A 73 14.32 -6.81 -8.65
C ASN A 73 13.57 -5.48 -8.75
N SER A 74 12.28 -5.47 -8.42
CA SER A 74 11.43 -4.29 -8.42
C SER A 74 11.31 -3.68 -7.01
N GLN A 75 10.92 -2.41 -6.98
CA GLN A 75 10.55 -1.71 -5.76
C GLN A 75 9.05 -1.50 -5.72
N TYR A 76 8.50 -1.37 -4.51
CA TYR A 76 7.08 -1.28 -4.27
C TYR A 76 6.79 -0.19 -3.26
N PHE A 77 5.57 0.35 -3.28
CA PHE A 77 5.05 1.18 -2.19
C PHE A 77 3.56 0.93 -2.03
N ALA A 78 3.05 1.20 -0.82
CA ALA A 78 1.61 1.19 -0.57
C ALA A 78 1.03 2.59 -0.84
N GLU A 79 -0.08 2.66 -1.56
CA GLU A 79 -0.89 3.87 -1.69
C GLU A 79 -2.20 3.66 -0.91
N VAL A 80 -2.59 4.65 -0.10
CA VAL A 80 -3.92 4.67 0.53
C VAL A 80 -4.62 5.95 0.12
N SER A 81 -5.89 5.85 -0.28
CA SER A 81 -6.72 6.99 -0.66
C SER A 81 -8.14 6.85 -0.15
N LEU A 82 -8.85 7.97 0.05
CA LEU A 82 -10.29 7.91 0.33
C LEU A 82 -11.04 7.35 -0.88
N LYS A 83 -11.97 6.43 -0.62
CA LYS A 83 -12.75 5.74 -1.67
C LYS A 83 -13.57 6.70 -2.52
N ASP A 84 -14.24 7.67 -1.89
CA ASP A 84 -15.13 8.61 -2.57
C ASP A 84 -14.43 9.94 -2.94
N ASN A 85 -13.19 10.15 -2.49
CA ASN A 85 -12.39 11.34 -2.78
C ASN A 85 -10.88 11.00 -2.91
N PRO A 86 -10.46 10.38 -4.01
CA PRO A 86 -9.10 9.86 -4.16
C PRO A 86 -8.01 10.95 -4.19
N HIS A 87 -8.37 12.23 -4.27
CA HIS A 87 -7.42 13.33 -4.10
C HIS A 87 -6.84 13.42 -2.67
N VAL A 88 -7.52 12.81 -1.69
CA VAL A 88 -6.97 12.61 -0.35
C VAL A 88 -6.27 11.25 -0.35
N SER A 89 -4.99 11.25 -0.67
CA SER A 89 -4.14 10.06 -0.70
C SER A 89 -2.81 10.28 0.00
N ALA A 90 -2.11 9.18 0.27
CA ALA A 90 -0.73 9.19 0.71
C ALA A 90 -0.02 7.89 0.31
N ASP A 91 1.29 8.02 0.08
CA ASP A 91 2.17 6.90 -0.21
C ASP A 91 2.93 6.48 1.06
N GLY A 92 3.16 5.19 1.18
CA GLY A 92 4.06 4.60 2.16
C GLY A 92 5.52 4.70 1.74
N VAL A 93 6.40 4.15 2.58
CA VAL A 93 7.81 4.03 2.20
C VAL A 93 7.99 3.02 1.07
N ILE A 94 9.05 3.22 0.29
CA ILE A 94 9.43 2.27 -0.75
C ILE A 94 10.07 1.05 -0.10
N PHE A 95 9.69 -0.14 -0.56
CA PHE A 95 10.24 -1.41 -0.09
C PHE A 95 10.60 -2.39 -1.22
N GLY A 96 11.48 -3.34 -0.90
CA GLY A 96 11.87 -4.44 -1.80
C GLY A 96 11.27 -5.78 -1.40
N ILE A 97 11.55 -6.81 -2.19
CA ILE A 97 11.10 -8.20 -1.95
C ILE A 97 12.26 -9.17 -2.04
N GLU A 98 12.21 -10.21 -1.21
CA GLU A 98 13.15 -11.34 -1.23
C GLU A 98 12.41 -12.69 -1.16
N ASN A 99 13.12 -13.78 -1.50
CA ASN A 99 12.59 -15.15 -1.45
C ASN A 99 12.50 -15.74 -0.04
#